data_AF-A0A7Z0QK64-F1
#
_entry.id   AF-A0A7Z0QK64-F1
#
_cell.length_a   1.000
_cell.length_b   1.000
_cell.length_c   1.000
_cell.angle_alpha   90.00
_cell.angle_beta   90.00
_cell.angle_gamma   90.00
#
_symmetry.space_group_name_H-M   'P 1'
#
loop_
_entity.id
_entity.type
_entity.pdbx_description
1 polymer ?
#
loop_
_entity_poly.entity_id
_entity_poly.type
_entity_poly.pdbx_seq_one_letter_code
_entity_poly.pdbx_strand_id
1 'polypeptide(L)' 'MTIEKQREVIRLWNQLRKVEGPAAEELRIQILECFSEKANAKRAA' A
#
# COMPACT_ATOMS: atom_id res chain seq x y z
N MET A 1 2.03 -13.79 6.89
CA MET A 1 2.73 -13.26 5.69
C MET A 1 4.00 -14.08 5.50
N THR A 2 4.21 -14.75 4.36
CA THR A 2 5.46 -15.51 4.10
C THR A 2 6.49 -14.65 3.37
N ILE A 3 7.76 -15.03 3.37
CA ILE A 3 8.84 -14.27 2.70
C ILE A 3 8.60 -14.20 1.18
N GLU A 4 8.11 -15.28 0.58
CA GLU A 4 7.77 -15.36 -0.84
C GLU A 4 6.67 -14.37 -1.19
N LYS A 5 5.62 -14.30 -0.35
CA LYS A 5 4.52 -13.35 -0.52
C LYS A 5 5.01 -11.91 -0.37
N GLN A 6 5.93 -11.62 0.55
CA GLN A 6 6.51 -10.28 0.68
C GLN A 6 7.31 -9.88 -0.56
N ARG A 7 8.14 -10.78 -1.07
CA ARG A 7 8.93 -10.55 -2.29
C ARG A 7 8.04 -10.29 -3.49
N GLU A 8 6.95 -11.04 -3.61
CA GLU A 8 6.01 -10.87 -4.72
C GLU A 8 5.26 -9.54 -4.63
N VAL A 9 4.85 -9.12 -3.43
CA VAL A 9 4.25 -7.79 -3.23
C VAL A 9 5.21 -6.67 -3.64
N ILE A 10 6.49 -6.77 -3.24
CA ILE A 10 7.52 -5.80 -3.65
C ILE A 10 7.71 -5.79 -5.17
N ARG A 11 7.74 -6.96 -5.80
CA ARG A 11 7.90 -7.10 -7.25
C ARG A 11 6.75 -6.42 -8.00
N LEU A 12 5.51 -6.69 -7.60
CA LEU A 12 4.31 -6.10 -8.20
C LEU A 12 4.27 -4.59 -8.00
N TRP A 13 4.62 -4.11 -6.79
CA TRP A 13 4.70 -2.69 -6.50
C TRP A 13 5.72 -1.97 -7.39
N ASN A 14 6.89 -2.58 -7.59
CA ASN A 14 7.91 -2.03 -8.49
C ASN A 14 7.45 -1.98 -9.94
N GLN A 15 6.69 -2.98 -10.40
CA GLN A 15 6.14 -3.00 -11.74
C GLN A 15 5.09 -1.91 -11.93
N LEU A 16 4.19 -1.74 -10.96
CA LEU A 16 3.15 -0.69 -10.99
C LEU A 16 3.78 0.71 -11.07
N ARG A 17 4.78 1.00 -10.23
CA ARG A 17 5.48 2.29 -10.25
C ARG A 17 6.19 2.59 -11.57
N LYS A 18 6.69 1.56 -12.26
CA LYS A 18 7.32 1.73 -13.58
C LYS A 18 6.32 2.06 -14.69
N VAL A 19 5.10 1.52 -14.60
CA VAL A 19 4.06 1.70 -15.62
C VAL A 19 3.27 2.99 -15.38
N GLU A 20 2.80 3.19 -14.15
CA GLU A 20 1.87 4.26 -13.79
C GLU A 20 2.56 5.52 -13.26
N GLY A 21 3.84 5.44 -12.90
CA GLY A 21 4.63 6.58 -12.43
C GLY A 21 3.99 7.31 -11.23
N PRO A 22 3.72 8.63 -11.32
CA PRO A 22 3.12 9.40 -10.22
C PRO A 22 1.77 8.88 -9.71
N ALA A 23 0.93 8.33 -10.60
CA ALA A 23 -0.40 7.82 -10.21
C ALA A 23 -0.31 6.63 -9.24
N ALA A 24 0.77 5.82 -9.33
CA ALA A 24 1.01 4.78 -8.35
C ALA A 24 1.25 5.36 -6.95
N GLU A 25 1.97 6.48 -6.83
CA GLU A 25 2.24 7.10 -5.53
C GLU A 25 0.98 7.68 -4.90
N GLU A 26 0.07 8.26 -5.69
CA GLU A 26 -1.24 8.70 -5.20
C GLU A 26 -2.05 7.54 -4.62
N LEU A 27 -2.06 6.39 -5.30
CA LEU A 27 -2.73 5.18 -4.80
C LEU A 27 -2.10 4.69 -3.49
N ARG A 28 -0.78 4.77 -3.33
CA ARG A 28 -0.11 4.44 -2.07
C ARG A 28 -0.56 5.36 -0.94
N ILE A 29 -0.64 6.66 -1.20
CA ILE A 29 -1.08 7.66 -0.22
C ILE A 29 -2.51 7.33 0.23
N GLN A 30 -3.44 7.13 -0.70
CA GLN A 30 -4.84 6.78 -0.40
C GLN A 30 -4.96 5.49 0.42
N ILE A 31 -4.16 4.48 0.09
CA ILE A 31 -4.11 3.22 0.86
C ILE A 31 -3.66 3.49 2.31
N LEU A 32 -2.58 4.24 2.48
CA LEU A 32 -2.03 4.56 3.80
C LEU A 32 -2.99 5.40 4.65
N GLU A 33 -3.67 6.37 4.04
CA GLU A 33 -4.70 7.18 4.68
C GLU A 33 -5.86 6.30 5.16
N CYS A 34 -6.40 5.43 4.30
CA CYS A 34 -7.47 4.50 4.65
C CYS A 34 -7.10 3.58 5.83
N PHE A 35 -5.86 3.09 5.89
CA PHE A 35 -5.39 2.29 7.02
C PHE A 35 -5.17 3.11 8.29
N SER A 36 -4.69 4.35 8.17
CA SER A 36 -4.54 5.29 9.28
C SER A 36 -5.91 5.60 9.92
N GLU A 37 -6.91 5.93 9.11
CA GLU A 37 -8.28 6.20 9.56
C GLU A 37 -8.88 4.99 10.28
N LYS A 38 -8.74 3.79 9.72
CA LYS A 38 -9.21 2.54 10.35
C LYS A 38 -8.50 2.24 11.67
N ALA A 39 -7.22 2.55 11.78
CA ALA A 39 -6.47 2.40 13.04
C ALA A 39 -6.96 3.37 14.11
N ASN A 40 -7.26 4.61 13.73
CA ASN A 40 -7.80 5.63 14.63
C ASN A 40 -9.23 5.30 15.07
N ALA A 41 -10.08 4.83 14.16
CA ALA A 41 -11.44 4.36 14.48
C ALA A 41 -11.44 3.20 15.48
N LYS A 42 -10.48 2.26 15.38
CA LYS A 42 -10.32 1.16 16.35
C LYS A 42 -9.78 1.60 17.72
N ARG A 43 -9.09 2.74 17.81
CA ARG A 43 -8.57 3.28 19.09
C ARG A 43 -9.60 4.10 19.85
N ALA A 44 -10.64 4.58 19.17
CA ALA A 44 -11.71 5.38 19.77
C ALA A 44 -12.93 4.54 20.21
N ALA A 45 -12.90 3.21 20.02
CA ALA A 45 -13.95 2.25 20.35
C ALA A 45 -13.60 1.41 21.57
#